data_AF-A0A2E6PS95-F1
#
_entry.id   AF-A0A2E6PS95-F1
#
_cell.length_a   1.000
_cell.length_b   1.000
_cell.length_c   1.000
_cell.angle_alpha   90.00
_cell.angle_beta   90.00
_cell.angle_gamma   90.00
#
_symmetry.space_group_name_H-M   'P 1'
#
loop_
_entity.id
_entity.type
_entity.pdbx_description
1 polymer ?
#
loop_
_entity_poly.entity_id
_entity_poly.type
_entity_poly.pdbx_seq_one_letter_code
_entity_poly.pdbx_strand_id
1 'polypeptide(L)' 'MNNIKKGDLIRWYTTYNDDPSLVKDVGVGICLDVKVTAYKDMSKYKFIKVYRNKFNDIINLPESDVERFHL' A
#
# COMPACT_ATOMS: atom_id res chain seq x y z
N MET A 1 -11.22 2.02 -8.26
CA MET A 1 -10.54 0.96 -7.50
C MET A 1 -9.24 0.63 -8.21
N ASN A 2 -8.10 0.90 -7.56
CA ASN A 2 -6.78 0.64 -8.13
C ASN A 2 -6.59 -0.88 -8.23
N ASN A 3 -6.64 -1.42 -9.45
CA ASN A 3 -6.44 -2.85 -9.68
C ASN A 3 -4.94 -3.16 -9.66
N ILE A 4 -4.34 -3.12 -8.46
CA ILE A 4 -2.93 -3.38 -8.21
C ILE A 4 -2.68 -4.89 -8.26
N LYS A 5 -1.63 -5.29 -8.97
CA LYS A 5 -1.22 -6.69 -9.14
C LYS A 5 0.24 -6.89 -8.74
N LYS A 6 0.61 -8.14 -8.48
CA LYS A 6 2.01 -8.53 -8.26
C LYS A 6 2.87 -8.07 -9.43
N GLY A 7 4.02 -7.49 -9.13
CA GLY A 7 4.97 -6.93 -10.10
C GLY A 7 4.70 -5.48 -10.49
N ASP A 8 3.54 -4.90 -10.12
CA ASP A 8 3.29 -3.49 -10.40
C ASP A 8 4.25 -2.59 -9.62
N LEU A 9 4.77 -1.57 -10.30
CA LEU A 9 5.38 -0.42 -9.65
C LEU A 9 4.27 0.43 -9.05
N ILE A 10 4.38 0.70 -7.76
CA ILE A 10 3.37 1.43 -7.00
C ILE A 10 4.01 2.58 -6.25
N ARG A 11 3.26 3.67 -6.11
CA ARG A 11 3.56 4.74 -5.17
C ARG A 11 2.62 4.63 -3.98
N TRP A 12 3.08 5.05 -2.82
CA TRP A 12 2.21 5.19 -1.66
C TRP A 12 2.40 6.53 -0.97
N TYR A 13 1.35 6.92 -0.26
CA TYR A 13 1.31 8.11 0.56
C TYR A 13 0.47 7.82 1.80
N THR A 14 1.14 7.64 2.94
CA THR A 14 0.51 7.34 4.22
C THR A 14 0.63 8.55 5.13
N THR A 15 -0.48 8.96 5.72
CA THR A 15 -0.56 10.08 6.69
C THR A 15 -0.74 9.57 8.11
N TYR A 16 -0.68 10.48 9.09
CA TYR A 16 -1.03 10.17 10.46
C TYR A 16 -2.57 10.13 10.63
N ASN A 17 -3.07 9.16 11.41
CA ASN A 17 -4.52 9.00 11.61
C ASN A 17 -5.15 10.16 12.39
N ASP A 18 -4.38 10.74 13.31
CA ASP A 18 -4.74 11.86 14.18
C ASP A 18 -4.58 13.22 13.48
N ASP A 19 -3.69 13.32 12.49
CA ASP A 19 -3.55 14.50 11.65
C ASP A 19 -3.24 14.13 10.18
N PRO A 20 -4.27 14.06 9.32
CA PRO A 20 -4.10 13.73 7.91
C PRO A 20 -3.31 14.77 7.10
N SER A 21 -3.07 15.97 7.65
CA SER A 21 -2.23 16.98 6.99
C SER A 21 -0.73 16.64 7.07
N LEU A 22 -0.36 15.76 8.00
CA LEU A 22 1.02 15.33 8.21
C LEU A 22 1.31 14.01 7.49
N VAL A 23 2.36 14.02 6.67
CA VAL A 23 2.85 12.84 5.96
C VAL A 23 3.68 11.99 6.88
N LYS A 24 3.28 10.73 7.04
CA LYS A 24 4.01 9.74 7.83
C LYS A 24 5.06 9.02 6.99
N ASP A 25 4.68 8.57 5.80
CA ASP A 25 5.58 7.88 4.87
C ASP A 25 5.13 8.08 3.41
N VAL A 26 6.10 8.18 2.50
CA VAL A 26 5.87 8.30 1.06
C VAL A 26 6.99 7.58 0.32
N GLY A 27 6.65 6.88 -0.76
CA GLY A 27 7.66 6.23 -1.57
C GLY A 27 7.14 5.48 -2.77
N VAL A 28 8.06 4.78 -3.42
CA VAL A 28 7.83 3.96 -4.61
C VAL A 28 8.47 2.60 -4.40
N GLY A 29 7.82 1.54 -4.89
CA GLY A 29 8.27 0.17 -4.69
C GLY A 29 7.50 -0.82 -5.56
N ILE A 30 7.85 -2.10 -5.44
CA ILE A 30 7.24 -3.17 -6.24
C ILE A 30 6.23 -3.93 -5.38
N CYS A 31 5.01 -4.10 -5.90
CA CYS A 31 4.00 -4.95 -5.28
C CYS A 31 4.44 -6.42 -5.35
N LEU A 32 4.65 -7.05 -4.19
CA LEU A 32 4.99 -8.47 -4.07
C LEU A 32 3.75 -9.36 -3.93
N ASP A 33 2.72 -8.87 -3.22
CA ASP A 33 1.52 -9.64 -2.91
C ASP A 33 0.34 -8.74 -2.55
N VAL A 34 -0.87 -9.21 -2.81
CA VAL A 34 -2.13 -8.55 -2.45
C VAL A 34 -2.92 -9.51 -1.58
N LYS A 35 -3.04 -9.20 -0.29
CA LYS A 35 -3.77 -10.00 0.69
C LYS A 35 -5.11 -9.38 0.97
N VAL A 36 -6.17 -10.19 0.92
CA VAL A 36 -7.52 -9.78 1.29
C VAL A 36 -7.89 -10.49 2.58
N THR A 37 -8.19 -9.72 3.62
CA THR A 37 -8.67 -10.24 4.89
C THR A 37 -10.14 -9.86 5.04
N ALA A 38 -11.00 -10.85 5.23
CA ALA A 38 -12.40 -10.65 5.55
C ALA A 38 -12.58 -10.69 7.07
N TYR A 39 -13.25 -9.67 7.61
CA TYR A 39 -13.61 -9.61 9.02
C TYR A 39 -15.03 -10.17 9.24
N LYS A 40 -15.38 -10.44 10.51
CA LYS A 40 -16.67 -11.03 10.91
C LYS A 40 -17.89 -10.18 10.52
N ASP A 41 -17.69 -8.88 10.35
CA ASP A 41 -18.67 -7.88 9.90
C ASP A 41 -18.82 -7.85 8.37
N MET A 42 -18.20 -8.78 7.64
CA MET A 42 -18.13 -8.86 6.18
C MET A 42 -17.31 -7.74 5.52
N SER A 43 -16.67 -6.87 6.29
CA SER A 43 -15.73 -5.88 5.77
C SER A 43 -14.51 -6.58 5.19
N LYS A 44 -14.15 -6.24 3.95
CA LYS A 44 -12.95 -6.75 3.28
C LYS A 44 -11.88 -5.67 3.29
N TYR A 45 -10.77 -5.94 3.97
CA TYR A 45 -9.60 -5.08 3.96
C TYR A 45 -8.52 -5.69 3.09
N LYS A 46 -7.97 -4.89 2.17
CA LYS A 46 -6.86 -5.30 1.32
C LYS A 46 -5.56 -4.68 1.79
N PHE A 47 -4.55 -5.52 1.94
CA PHE A 47 -3.19 -5.13 2.25
C PHE A 47 -2.28 -5.48 1.07
N ILE A 48 -1.38 -4.58 0.74
CA ILE A 48 -0.43 -4.71 -0.35
C ILE A 48 0.95 -4.84 0.27
N LYS A 49 1.64 -5.94 -0.01
CA LYS A 49 3.04 -6.13 0.37
C LYS A 49 3.94 -5.46 -0.65
N VAL A 50 4.80 -4.57 -0.19
CA VAL A 50 5.64 -3.74 -1.05
C VAL A 50 7.09 -3.90 -0.68
N TYR A 51 7.93 -4.20 -1.67
CA TYR A 51 9.38 -4.13 -1.50
C TYR A 51 9.86 -2.71 -1.74
N ARG A 52 10.59 -2.15 -0.77
CA ARG A 52 11.19 -0.82 -0.86
C ARG A 52 12.68 -0.95 -1.11
N ASN A 53 13.12 -0.54 -2.30
CA ASN A 53 14.55 -0.63 -2.65
C ASN A 53 15.44 0.23 -1.73
N LYS A 54 15.00 1.45 -1.39
CA LYS A 54 15.76 2.39 -0.56
C LYS A 54 16.15 1.83 0.82
N PHE A 55 15.27 1.06 1.43
CA PHE A 55 15.45 0.50 2.77
C PHE A 55 15.77 -1.00 2.74
N ASN A 56 15.74 -1.61 1.55
CA ASN A 56 15.92 -3.04 1.32
C ASN A 56 15.01 -3.91 2.22
N ASP A 57 13.74 -3.53 2.35
CA ASP A 57 12.78 -4.18 3.23
C ASP A 57 11.40 -4.36 2.59
N ILE A 58 10.51 -5.03 3.32
CA ILE A 58 9.13 -5.29 2.91
C ILE A 58 8.18 -4.68 3.93
N ILE A 59 7.24 -3.89 3.44
CA ILE A 59 6.16 -3.30 4.26
C ILE A 59 4.80 -3.79 3.81
N ASN A 60 3.79 -3.64 4.68
CA ASN A 60 2.39 -3.87 4.35
C ASN A 60 1.68 -2.51 4.38
N LEU A 61 1.00 -2.16 3.28
CA LEU A 61 0.26 -0.93 3.15
C LEU A 61 -1.23 -1.22 2.91
N PRO A 62 -2.15 -0.42 3.45
CA PRO A 62 -3.56 -0.53 3.10
C PRO A 62 -3.77 -0.09 1.65
N GLU A 63 -4.71 -0.71 0.94
CA GLU A 63 -5.02 -0.36 -0.47
C GLU A 63 -5.39 1.11 -0.66
N SER A 64 -5.94 1.77 0.38
CA SER A 64 -6.30 3.20 0.37
C SER A 64 -5.12 4.14 0.13
N ASP A 65 -3.93 3.73 0.55
CA ASP A 65 -2.74 4.61 0.57
C ASP A 65 -1.87 4.39 -0.68
N VAL A 66 -2.28 3.49 -1.57
CA VAL A 66 -1.44 2.98 -2.64
C VAL A 66 -2.08 3.22 -3.99
N GLU A 67 -1.27 3.67 -4.94
CA GLU A 67 -1.67 3.87 -6.32
C GLU A 67 -0.66 3.22 -7.26
N ARG A 68 -1.15 2.72 -8.40
CA ARG A 68 -0.28 2.21 -9.45
C ARG A 68 0.49 3.38 -10.05
N PHE A 69 1.81 3.29 -10.07
CA PHE A 69 2.65 4.32 -10.66
C PHE A 69 2.66 4.14 -12.18
N HIS A 70 2.36 5.21 -12.92
CA HIS A 70 2.49 5.22 -14.38
C HIS A 70 3.65 6.16 -14.69
N LEU A 71 4.60 5.66 -15.48
CA LEU A 71 5.74 6.45 -15.98
C LEU A 71 5.30 7.33 -17.15
#